data_AF-A0A7C4GAR5-F1
#
_entry.id   AF-A0A7C4GAR5-F1
#
_cell.length_a   1.000
_cell.length_b   1.000
_cell.length_c   1.000
_cell.angle_alpha   90.00
_cell.angle_beta   90.00
_cell.angle_gamma   90.00
#
_symmetry.space_group_name_H-M   'P 1'
#
loop_
_entity.id
_entity.type
_entity.pdbx_description
1 polymer ?
#
loop_
_entity_poly.entity_id
_entity_poly.type
_entity_poly.pdbx_seq_one_letter_code
_entity_poly.pdbx_strand_id
1 'polypeptide(L)'
;MMDKIPYILSSTVYSALLLSHGIRLDTKLILYFPNSIYISFTSSTLKNLRPDMQSIMGIFRKASSFLSKSEKTSKVFRILPGIVCGYKDFLGIIGSLSNLFFYEDKGIRIENISFPKNFKFLICYPNIESNYLKLLIEGGAKSVKIYSKYKLPGPIIMVINNYIDKQVGELL
;
A
#
# COMPACT_ATOMS: atom_id res chain seq x y z
N MET A 1 -2.20 7.56 -21.09
CA MET A 1 -1.70 6.90 -19.85
C MET A 1 -2.29 7.52 -18.57
N MET A 2 -2.78 8.78 -18.61
CA MET A 2 -3.46 9.44 -17.47
C MET A 2 -4.82 8.80 -17.07
N ASP A 3 -5.50 8.09 -17.97
CA ASP A 3 -6.87 7.60 -17.74
C ASP A 3 -7.00 6.41 -16.76
N LYS A 4 -5.89 5.76 -16.41
CA LYS A 4 -5.90 4.56 -15.54
C LYS A 4 -5.69 4.88 -14.05
N ILE A 5 -5.29 6.10 -13.70
CA ILE A 5 -4.96 6.46 -12.31
C ILE A 5 -6.16 6.23 -11.36
N PRO A 6 -7.38 6.69 -11.67
CA PRO A 6 -8.53 6.44 -10.79
C PRO A 6 -8.78 4.96 -10.53
N TYR A 7 -8.65 4.13 -11.58
CA TYR A 7 -8.80 2.69 -11.49
C TYR A 7 -7.69 2.05 -10.65
N ILE A 8 -6.43 2.41 -10.87
CA ILE A 8 -5.28 1.88 -10.12
C ILE A 8 -5.43 2.21 -8.63
N LEU A 9 -5.73 3.47 -8.29
CA LEU A 9 -5.90 3.88 -6.90
C LEU A 9 -7.10 3.17 -6.25
N SER A 10 -8.24 3.14 -6.93
CA SER A 10 -9.45 2.51 -6.39
C SER A 10 -9.28 1.01 -6.20
N SER A 11 -8.73 0.31 -7.19
CA SER A 11 -8.45 -1.13 -7.08
C SER A 11 -7.41 -1.44 -6.01
N THR A 12 -6.42 -0.57 -5.79
CA THR A 12 -5.42 -0.70 -4.72
C THR A 12 -6.07 -0.60 -3.34
N VAL A 13 -6.87 0.46 -3.12
CA VAL A 13 -7.58 0.67 -1.85
C VAL A 13 -8.56 -0.47 -1.58
N TYR A 14 -9.34 -0.86 -2.60
CA TYR A 14 -10.26 -1.99 -2.53
C TYR A 14 -9.55 -3.28 -2.13
N SER A 15 -8.51 -3.67 -2.88
CA SER A 15 -7.83 -4.95 -2.70
C SER A 15 -7.11 -5.04 -1.35
N ALA A 16 -6.65 -3.91 -0.82
CA ALA A 16 -5.95 -3.87 0.47
C ALA A 16 -6.89 -3.91 1.67
N LEU A 17 -8.03 -3.22 1.60
CA LEU A 17 -8.82 -2.92 2.79
C LEU A 17 -10.18 -3.60 2.83
N LEU A 18 -10.78 -3.90 1.67
CA LEU A 18 -12.18 -4.33 1.60
C LEU A 18 -12.29 -5.84 1.40
N LEU A 19 -13.24 -6.44 2.12
CA LEU A 19 -13.68 -7.83 1.98
C LEU A 19 -15.12 -7.86 1.45
N SER A 20 -15.61 -9.03 1.03
CA SER A 20 -17.00 -9.20 0.60
C SER A 20 -18.00 -8.71 1.66
N HIS A 21 -17.69 -8.93 2.93
CA HIS A 21 -18.49 -8.48 4.08
C HIS A 21 -17.60 -7.77 5.10
N GLY A 22 -17.15 -6.56 4.77
CA GLY A 22 -16.52 -5.65 5.73
C GLY A 22 -15.14 -5.14 5.33
N ILE A 23 -14.32 -4.85 6.35
CA ILE A 23 -12.99 -4.26 6.21
C ILE A 23 -11.99 -5.17 6.91
N ARG A 24 -10.81 -5.33 6.32
CA ARG A 24 -9.69 -6.06 6.90
C ARG A 24 -9.02 -5.24 8.02
N LEU A 25 -9.38 -5.50 9.29
CA LEU A 25 -9.06 -4.64 10.45
C LEU A 25 -7.58 -4.66 10.91
N ASP A 26 -6.81 -5.64 10.46
CA ASP A 26 -5.40 -5.83 10.77
C ASP A 26 -4.46 -5.14 9.76
N THR A 27 -5.02 -4.43 8.77
CA THR A 27 -4.27 -3.92 7.62
C THR A 27 -4.12 -2.40 7.65
N LYS A 28 -2.91 -1.91 7.36
CA LYS A 28 -2.64 -0.48 7.12
C LYS A 28 -2.17 -0.30 5.68
N LEU A 29 -2.89 0.49 4.90
CA LEU A 29 -2.46 0.88 3.55
C LEU A 29 -1.80 2.25 3.61
N ILE A 30 -0.63 2.38 2.98
CA ILE A 30 0.02 3.67 2.76
C ILE A 30 0.26 3.81 1.26
N LEU A 31 -0.31 4.86 0.67
CA LEU A 31 -0.04 5.26 -0.70
C LEU A 31 0.99 6.36 -0.66
N TYR A 32 2.13 6.13 -1.30
CA TYR A 32 3.23 7.09 -1.40
C TYR A 32 3.35 7.58 -2.84
N PHE A 33 3.50 8.89 -2.98
CA PHE A 33 3.55 9.59 -4.26
C PHE A 33 4.85 10.41 -4.37
N PRO A 34 5.25 10.81 -5.59
CA PRO A 34 6.34 11.76 -5.77
C PRO A 34 6.15 13.03 -4.94
N ASN A 35 7.26 13.74 -4.66
CA ASN A 35 7.31 14.90 -3.76
C ASN A 35 6.97 14.58 -2.29
N SER A 36 7.25 13.36 -1.85
CA SER A 36 7.10 12.94 -0.45
C SER A 36 5.66 12.99 0.05
N ILE A 37 4.67 12.97 -0.85
CA ILE A 37 3.26 12.99 -0.47
C ILE A 37 2.84 11.58 -0.07
N TYR A 38 2.08 11.45 1.01
CA TYR A 38 1.46 10.18 1.37
C TYR A 38 0.01 10.33 1.78
N ILE A 39 -0.74 9.24 1.60
CA ILE A 39 -2.08 9.04 2.16
C ILE A 39 -2.08 7.70 2.88
N SER A 40 -2.45 7.69 4.17
CA SER A 40 -2.50 6.49 4.99
C SER A 40 -3.93 6.17 5.42
N PHE A 41 -4.28 4.89 5.28
CA PHE A 41 -5.53 4.29 5.69
C PHE A 41 -5.24 3.31 6.83
N THR A 42 -5.86 3.51 7.99
CA THR A 42 -5.74 2.65 9.17
C THR A 42 -7.07 1.95 9.41
N SER A 43 -7.17 0.71 8.93
CA SER A 43 -8.43 -0.04 8.86
C SER A 43 -9.22 -0.11 10.16
N SER A 44 -8.54 -0.32 11.30
CA SER A 44 -9.14 -0.39 12.64
C SER A 44 -9.93 0.85 13.05
N THR A 45 -9.72 1.99 12.38
CA THR A 45 -10.40 3.27 12.66
C THR A 45 -11.16 3.83 11.45
N LEU A 46 -11.16 3.10 10.32
CA LEU A 46 -11.88 3.51 9.11
C LEU A 46 -13.39 3.47 9.36
N LYS A 47 -14.08 4.51 8.88
CA LYS A 47 -15.55 4.56 8.86
C LYS A 47 -16.01 5.01 7.48
N ASN A 48 -17.11 4.43 7.00
CA ASN A 48 -17.80 4.83 5.76
C ASN A 48 -16.94 4.78 4.49
N LEU A 49 -15.94 3.88 4.43
CA LEU A 49 -15.21 3.63 3.18
C LEU A 49 -16.12 2.83 2.25
N ARG A 50 -16.49 3.42 1.11
CA ARG A 50 -17.28 2.74 0.07
C ARG A 50 -16.35 2.19 -1.02
N PRO A 51 -16.68 1.04 -1.62
CA PRO A 51 -15.84 0.39 -2.63
C PRO A 51 -15.87 1.11 -3.99
N ASP A 52 -16.82 2.00 -4.22
CA ASP A 52 -16.99 2.64 -5.52
C ASP A 52 -15.87 3.67 -5.82
N MET A 53 -15.48 3.73 -7.10
CA MET A 53 -14.41 4.59 -7.57
C MET A 53 -14.67 6.08 -7.27
N GLN A 54 -15.93 6.52 -7.29
CA GLN A 54 -16.25 7.94 -7.04
C GLN A 54 -15.95 8.33 -5.59
N SER A 55 -16.35 7.50 -4.62
CA SER A 55 -16.07 7.70 -3.20
C SER A 55 -14.57 7.74 -2.93
N ILE A 56 -13.82 6.79 -3.50
CA ILE A 56 -12.35 6.76 -3.37
C ILE A 56 -11.73 8.01 -3.98
N MET A 57 -12.15 8.43 -5.17
CA MET A 57 -11.66 9.66 -5.78
C MET A 57 -12.03 10.92 -4.99
N GLY A 58 -13.17 10.93 -4.30
CA GLY A 58 -13.53 11.99 -3.35
C GLY A 58 -12.49 12.17 -2.24
N ILE A 59 -11.95 11.06 -1.70
CA ILE A 59 -10.88 11.07 -0.69
C ILE A 59 -9.61 11.72 -1.28
N PHE A 60 -9.20 11.32 -2.48
CA PHE A 60 -8.01 11.89 -3.14
C PHE A 60 -8.16 13.38 -3.47
N ARG A 61 -9.34 13.82 -3.93
CA ARG A 61 -9.61 15.25 -4.16
C ARG A 61 -9.51 16.05 -2.86
N LYS A 62 -10.05 15.52 -1.76
CA LYS A 62 -9.97 16.15 -0.44
C LYS A 62 -8.52 16.21 0.06
N ALA A 63 -7.74 15.14 -0.11
CA ALA A 63 -6.32 15.11 0.19
C ALA A 63 -5.55 16.19 -0.59
N SER A 64 -5.77 16.24 -1.91
CA SER A 64 -5.14 17.22 -2.79
C SER A 64 -5.47 18.66 -2.38
N SER A 65 -6.71 18.94 -1.99
CA SER A 65 -7.12 20.27 -1.51
C SER A 65 -6.42 20.69 -0.20
N PHE A 66 -6.14 19.76 0.71
CA PHE A 66 -5.35 20.07 1.91
C PHE A 66 -3.88 20.32 1.57
N LEU A 67 -3.30 19.44 0.74
CA LEU A 67 -1.89 19.50 0.39
C LEU A 67 -1.54 20.73 -0.46
N SER A 68 -2.45 21.18 -1.34
CA SER A 68 -2.22 22.37 -2.16
C SER A 68 -2.21 23.68 -1.36
N LYS A 69 -2.83 23.69 -0.19
CA LYS A 69 -2.90 24.86 0.71
C LYS A 69 -1.83 24.84 1.80
N SER A 70 -1.06 23.77 1.89
CA SER A 70 -0.05 23.60 2.94
C SER A 70 1.34 23.86 2.41
N GLU A 71 2.15 24.56 3.19
CA GLU A 71 3.60 24.49 3.04
C GLU A 71 4.05 23.04 3.25
N LYS A 72 5.09 22.60 2.51
CA LYS A 72 5.68 21.23 2.54
C LYS A 72 6.35 20.93 3.91
N THR A 73 5.54 20.96 4.95
CA THR A 73 5.88 20.75 6.35
C THR A 73 5.46 19.34 6.75
N SER A 74 6.02 18.81 7.83
CA SER A 74 5.65 17.48 8.38
C SER A 74 4.25 17.44 8.99
N LYS A 75 3.39 18.42 8.71
CA LYS A 75 2.03 18.49 9.21
C LYS A 75 1.18 17.36 8.61
N VAL A 76 0.45 16.67 9.47
CA VAL A 76 -0.48 15.60 9.09
C VAL A 76 -1.91 16.15 9.08
N PHE A 77 -2.63 15.93 7.99
CA PHE A 77 -4.02 16.35 7.82
C PHE A 77 -4.94 15.14 7.91
N ARG A 78 -5.99 15.24 8.74
CA ARG A 78 -7.03 14.22 8.82
C ARG A 78 -8.09 14.45 7.74
N ILE A 79 -8.25 13.48 6.86
CA ILE A 79 -9.25 13.53 5.78
C ILE A 79 -10.60 13.02 6.28
N LEU A 80 -10.59 11.84 6.90
CA LEU A 80 -11.74 11.11 7.46
C LEU A 80 -11.25 10.27 8.66
N PRO A 81 -12.14 9.66 9.48
CA PRO A 81 -11.73 8.64 10.45
C PRO A 81 -10.89 7.54 9.79
N GLY A 82 -9.69 7.32 10.32
CA GLY A 82 -8.72 6.36 9.80
C GLY A 82 -8.02 6.75 8.50
N ILE A 83 -8.24 7.96 7.96
CA ILE A 83 -7.57 8.43 6.73
C ILE A 83 -6.85 9.75 6.99
N VAL A 84 -5.54 9.75 6.76
CA VAL A 84 -4.69 10.94 6.90
C VAL A 84 -3.81 11.15 5.66
N CYS A 85 -3.37 12.37 5.43
CA CYS A 85 -2.37 12.69 4.41
C CYS A 85 -1.34 13.69 4.94
N GLY A 86 -0.19 13.77 4.26
CA GLY A 86 0.85 14.74 4.59
C GLY A 86 2.10 14.55 3.76
N TYR A 87 3.19 15.14 4.23
CA TYR A 87 4.52 14.98 3.65
C TYR A 87 5.42 14.15 4.55
N LYS A 88 6.06 13.12 3.99
CA LYS A 88 7.07 12.30 4.65
C LYS A 88 7.95 11.67 3.58
N ASP A 89 9.25 11.61 3.81
CA ASP A 89 10.18 10.95 2.90
C ASP A 89 9.97 9.43 2.87
N PHE A 90 10.56 8.78 1.86
CA PHE A 90 10.41 7.34 1.65
C PHE A 90 10.86 6.51 2.87
N LEU A 91 12.03 6.82 3.42
CA LEU A 91 12.55 6.13 4.61
C LEU A 91 11.70 6.41 5.85
N GLY A 92 11.18 7.63 6.01
CA GLY A 92 10.22 7.92 7.06
C GLY A 92 8.92 7.12 6.92
N ILE A 93 8.45 6.86 5.69
CA ILE A 93 7.24 6.05 5.45
C ILE A 93 7.47 4.58 5.74
N ILE A 94 8.59 4.03 5.25
CA ILE A 94 8.92 2.62 5.47
C ILE A 94 9.31 2.36 6.93
N GLY A 95 10.03 3.29 7.56
CA GLY A 95 10.61 3.10 8.89
C GLY A 95 11.70 2.03 8.84
N SER A 96 11.59 1.02 9.71
CA SER A 96 12.54 -0.11 9.72
C SER A 96 12.54 -0.92 8.41
N LEU A 97 13.68 -1.45 8.00
CA LEU A 97 13.75 -2.41 6.87
C LEU A 97 13.55 -3.86 7.32
N SER A 98 13.45 -4.10 8.63
CA SER A 98 13.09 -5.42 9.18
C SER A 98 11.67 -5.83 8.79
N ASN A 99 11.50 -7.13 8.48
CA ASN A 99 10.25 -7.73 8.00
C ASN A 99 9.62 -6.96 6.82
N LEU A 100 10.45 -6.36 5.98
CA LEU A 100 10.02 -5.70 4.77
C LEU A 100 10.16 -6.65 3.58
N PHE A 101 9.08 -6.81 2.85
CA PHE A 101 8.99 -7.54 1.60
C PHE A 101 8.68 -6.55 0.49
N PHE A 102 9.14 -6.80 -0.72
CA PHE A 102 8.78 -5.96 -1.86
C PHE A 102 8.58 -6.79 -3.13
N TYR A 103 7.67 -6.35 -4.00
CA TYR A 103 7.41 -7.03 -5.26
C TYR A 103 8.55 -6.82 -6.26
N GLU A 104 9.10 -7.93 -6.79
CA GLU A 104 10.08 -7.93 -7.86
C GLU A 104 9.94 -9.20 -8.72
N ASP A 105 10.00 -9.07 -10.06
CA ASP A 105 9.82 -10.20 -10.98
C ASP A 105 10.88 -11.31 -10.84
N LYS A 106 12.04 -10.97 -10.27
CA LYS A 106 13.18 -11.87 -10.03
C LYS A 106 13.30 -12.34 -8.57
N GLY A 107 12.35 -11.96 -7.71
CA GLY A 107 12.37 -12.31 -6.29
C GLY A 107 12.05 -13.78 -5.99
N ILE A 108 11.99 -14.10 -4.69
CA ILE A 108 11.60 -15.42 -4.20
C ILE A 108 10.11 -15.62 -4.48
N ARG A 109 9.74 -16.77 -5.05
CA ARG A 109 8.33 -17.10 -5.31
C ARG A 109 7.51 -17.02 -4.03
N ILE A 110 6.36 -16.34 -4.06
CA ILE A 110 5.51 -16.10 -2.88
C ILE A 110 5.17 -17.40 -2.12
N GLU A 111 5.03 -18.52 -2.84
CA GLU A 111 4.73 -19.83 -2.25
C GLU A 111 5.83 -20.34 -1.30
N ASN A 112 7.06 -19.84 -1.46
CA ASN A 112 8.22 -20.22 -0.66
C ASN A 112 8.53 -19.19 0.45
N ILE A 113 7.60 -18.28 0.75
CA ILE A 113 7.79 -17.23 1.75
C ILE A 113 6.90 -17.49 2.96
N SER A 114 7.51 -17.55 4.13
CA SER A 114 6.79 -17.44 5.40
C SER A 114 6.75 -15.97 5.82
N PHE A 115 5.55 -15.39 5.84
CA PHE A 115 5.36 -14.02 6.33
C PHE A 115 5.26 -14.02 7.86
N PRO A 116 6.04 -13.19 8.58
CA PRO A 116 5.90 -13.05 10.02
C PRO A 116 4.61 -12.27 10.34
N LYS A 117 4.09 -12.38 11.58
CA LYS A 117 2.84 -11.70 12.01
C LYS A 117 2.83 -10.19 11.71
N ASN A 118 3.96 -9.52 11.90
CA ASN A 118 4.12 -8.09 11.65
C ASN A 118 5.14 -7.89 10.54
N PHE A 119 4.65 -7.57 9.34
CA PHE A 119 5.45 -7.31 8.17
C PHE A 119 4.92 -6.12 7.38
N LYS A 120 5.74 -5.65 6.45
CA LYS A 120 5.37 -4.67 5.43
C LYS A 120 5.56 -5.28 4.07
N PHE A 121 4.65 -4.98 3.15
CA PHE A 121 4.79 -5.35 1.76
C PHE A 121 4.78 -4.09 0.89
N LEU A 122 5.87 -3.84 0.18
CA LEU A 122 6.05 -2.69 -0.69
C LEU A 122 5.76 -3.09 -2.15
N ILE A 123 4.93 -2.28 -2.80
CA ILE A 123 4.64 -2.41 -4.23
C ILE A 123 4.97 -1.08 -4.88
N CYS A 124 6.01 -1.07 -5.71
CA CYS A 124 6.36 0.08 -6.53
C CYS A 124 5.69 -0.05 -7.90
N TYR A 125 5.07 1.04 -8.37
CA TYR A 125 4.40 1.07 -9.67
C TYR A 125 4.64 2.42 -10.36
N PRO A 126 4.97 2.44 -11.66
CA PRO A 126 5.15 1.27 -12.54
C PRO A 126 6.46 0.51 -12.30
N ASN A 127 7.49 1.18 -11.76
CA ASN A 127 8.79 0.60 -11.47
C ASN A 127 9.34 1.16 -10.15
N ILE A 128 10.31 0.47 -9.55
CA ILE A 128 11.10 0.99 -8.43
C ILE A 128 12.29 1.80 -8.96
N GLU A 129 12.62 2.93 -8.33
CA GLU A 129 13.83 3.68 -8.64
C GLU A 129 15.08 2.92 -8.13
N SER A 130 16.17 2.95 -8.90
CA SER A 130 17.37 2.15 -8.61
C SER A 130 18.02 2.46 -7.26
N ASN A 131 17.96 3.72 -6.81
CA ASN A 131 18.39 4.15 -5.48
C ASN A 131 17.58 3.47 -4.36
N TYR A 132 16.25 3.43 -4.47
CA TYR A 132 15.40 2.74 -3.49
C TYR A 132 15.59 1.24 -3.54
N LEU A 133 15.75 0.65 -4.72
CA LEU A 133 16.03 -0.78 -4.84
C LEU A 133 17.34 -1.17 -4.12
N LYS A 134 18.41 -0.41 -4.34
CA LYS A 134 19.68 -0.62 -3.65
C LYS A 134 19.53 -0.52 -2.13
N LEU A 135 18.86 0.53 -1.65
CA LEU A 135 18.58 0.72 -0.21
C LEU A 135 17.80 -0.44 0.41
N LEU A 136 16.80 -0.98 -0.30
CA LEU A 136 16.00 -2.11 0.17
C LEU A 136 16.85 -3.38 0.29
N ILE A 137 17.64 -3.69 -0.73
CA ILE A 137 18.50 -4.88 -0.75
C ILE A 137 19.57 -4.80 0.35
N GLU A 138 20.27 -3.67 0.45
CA GLU A 138 21.30 -3.44 1.48
C GLU A 138 20.70 -3.45 2.89
N GLY A 139 19.45 -3.02 3.03
CA GLY A 139 18.70 -3.05 4.28
C GLY A 139 18.10 -4.40 4.67
N GLY A 140 18.32 -5.45 3.87
CA GLY A 140 17.82 -6.80 4.16
C GLY A 140 16.33 -7.02 3.86
N ALA A 141 15.70 -6.14 3.06
CA ALA A 141 14.35 -6.37 2.58
C ALA A 141 14.33 -7.57 1.61
N LYS A 142 13.29 -8.39 1.68
CA LYS A 142 13.17 -9.61 0.87
C LYS A 142 12.39 -9.33 -0.40
N SER A 143 13.00 -9.59 -1.55
CA SER A 143 12.29 -9.50 -2.83
C SER A 143 11.36 -10.70 -3.04
N VAL A 144 10.14 -10.41 -3.47
CA VAL A 144 9.07 -11.39 -3.63
C VAL A 144 8.56 -11.38 -5.06
N LYS A 145 8.64 -12.54 -5.70
CA LYS A 145 8.04 -12.79 -6.99
C LYS A 145 6.62 -13.29 -6.80
N ILE A 146 5.69 -12.53 -7.33
CA ILE A 146 4.31 -12.95 -7.54
C ILE A 146 4.20 -13.51 -8.97
N TYR A 147 3.05 -14.09 -9.34
CA TYR A 147 2.78 -14.54 -10.71
C TYR A 147 2.99 -13.42 -11.74
N SER A 148 3.74 -13.72 -12.80
CA SER A 148 4.14 -12.77 -13.85
C SER A 148 2.98 -12.09 -14.58
N LYS A 149 1.78 -12.67 -14.54
CA LYS A 149 0.56 -12.11 -15.14
C LYS A 149 0.03 -10.86 -14.42
N TYR A 150 0.41 -10.63 -13.17
CA TYR A 150 -0.08 -9.49 -12.39
C TYR A 150 0.95 -8.37 -12.37
N LYS A 151 0.61 -7.21 -12.94
CA LYS A 151 1.48 -6.03 -13.00
C LYS A 151 0.89 -4.78 -12.32
N LEU A 152 -0.38 -4.84 -11.92
CA LEU A 152 -1.07 -3.74 -11.25
C LEU A 152 -1.10 -3.97 -9.74
N PRO A 153 -0.99 -2.91 -8.91
CA PRO A 153 -0.95 -3.05 -7.46
C PRO A 153 -2.18 -3.76 -6.86
N GLY A 154 -3.39 -3.43 -7.30
CA GLY A 154 -4.62 -4.08 -6.80
C GLY A 154 -4.58 -5.62 -6.91
N PRO A 155 -4.44 -6.18 -8.12
CA PRO A 155 -4.30 -7.63 -8.31
C PRO A 155 -3.13 -8.26 -7.54
N ILE A 156 -1.98 -7.59 -7.45
CA ILE A 156 -0.83 -8.02 -6.65
C ILE A 156 -1.21 -8.15 -5.17
N ILE A 157 -1.86 -7.13 -4.61
CA ILE A 157 -2.34 -7.11 -3.22
C ILE A 157 -3.34 -8.24 -2.97
N MET A 158 -4.27 -8.46 -3.90
CA MET A 158 -5.26 -9.53 -3.79
C MET A 158 -4.60 -10.91 -3.69
N VAL A 159 -3.57 -11.17 -4.51
CA VAL A 159 -2.82 -12.44 -4.45
C VAL A 159 -2.09 -12.59 -3.11
N ILE A 160 -1.47 -11.52 -2.62
CA ILE A 160 -0.78 -11.50 -1.32
C ILE A 160 -1.77 -11.81 -0.19
N ASN A 161 -2.89 -11.10 -0.14
CA ASN A 161 -3.93 -11.31 0.87
C ASN A 161 -4.47 -12.75 0.86
N ASN A 162 -4.77 -13.29 -0.32
CA ASN A 162 -5.22 -14.68 -0.45
C ASN A 162 -4.17 -15.69 0.03
N TYR A 163 -2.89 -15.40 -0.17
CA TYR A 163 -1.80 -16.27 0.31
C TYR A 163 -1.67 -16.21 1.84
N ILE A 164 -1.74 -15.01 2.42
CA ILE A 164 -1.69 -14.81 3.87
C ILE A 164 -2.88 -15.49 4.55
N ASP A 165 -4.09 -15.37 4.00
CA ASP A 165 -5.28 -16.02 4.56
C ASP A 165 -5.15 -17.53 4.60
N LYS A 166 -4.54 -18.14 3.58
CA LYS A 166 -4.24 -19.57 3.58
C LYS A 166 -3.23 -19.94 4.67
N GLN A 167 -2.16 -19.18 4.82
CA GLN A 167 -1.17 -19.41 5.88
C GLN A 167 -1.78 -19.29 7.29
N VAL A 168 -2.69 -18.35 7.51
CA VAL A 168 -3.37 -18.19 8.79
C VAL A 168 -4.39 -19.31 9.02
N GLY A 169 -5.13 -19.71 7.98
CA GLY A 169 -6.10 -20.80 8.07
C GLY A 169 -5.47 -22.17 8.30
N GLU A 170 -4.22 -22.39 7.88
CA GLU A 170 -3.45 -23.62 8.15
C GLU A 170 -2.87 -23.66 9.59
N LEU A 171 -2.95 -22.56 10.34
CA LEU A 171 -2.46 -22.45 11.73
C LEU A 171 -3.57 -22.61 12.80
N LEU A 172 -4.80 -22.91 12.38
CA LEU A 172 -5.96 -23.24 13.23
C LEU A 172 -6.36 -24.70 13.08
#